data_AF-A0A135LCH6-F1
#
_entry.id   AF-A0A135LCH6-F1
#
_cell.length_a   1.000
_cell.length_b   1.000
_cell.length_c   1.000
_cell.angle_alpha   90.00
_cell.angle_beta   90.00
_cell.angle_gamma   90.00
#
_symmetry.space_group_name_H-M   'P 1'
#
loop_
_entity.id
_entity.type
_entity.pdbx_description
1 polymer ?
#
loop_
_entity_poly.entity_id
_entity_poly.type
_entity_poly.pdbx_seq_one_letter_code
_entity_poly.pdbx_strand_id
1 'polypeptide(L)'
;MFGPPQLDEATIRSIDFNRTSRRMLQDMREETWGWVVYRTIYRSDPAFHKAIEILTSWIKAGVYEDLHEYGLENPDPTPNDQLWARHQLTVIEEPATLDGASLDAVRGHFEGWVEAQDKQDGWNKYRACLVMDEAAVQRLGEAMTPEEHREKHGERCYTELRQWFLPAVEAFPELEEGETDFEGWMNCSVFNLIRLWTSLGDGMYMEDASNEVQDGSTLALYFTQADLSPDVFPVDTLEKRAGVIIWYFLCLVYRILHTFQGNDAGNLQKLEFGGALILIWTATIPSAVLLLRNQPSLQLGYLSAFTIVAVGTLVDFLVWGSSIHASRYIFPYACVSLGLLSLIPSIHALTGTFESPPSLAIHFGRVATWNSLGAAFYLLRPLERVGAVNDWRPSLYVMHLVLAYSAVSYSRVILHSVLGYAA
;
A
#
# COMPACT_ATOMS: atom_id res chain seq x y z
N MET A 1 30.26 11.31 -13.61
CA MET A 1 30.12 9.84 -13.73
C MET A 1 30.07 9.28 -12.31
N PHE A 2 28.90 9.31 -11.68
CA PHE A 2 28.69 8.69 -10.38
C PHE A 2 28.11 7.31 -10.68
N GLY A 3 28.89 6.26 -10.45
CA GLY A 3 28.36 4.89 -10.52
C GLY A 3 27.29 4.70 -9.44
N PRO A 4 26.41 3.68 -9.57
CA PRO A 4 25.43 3.38 -8.55
C PRO A 4 26.14 3.17 -7.19
N PRO A 5 25.54 3.63 -6.08
CA PRO A 5 26.14 3.44 -4.76
C PRO A 5 26.34 1.94 -4.50
N GLN A 6 27.57 1.54 -4.20
CA GLN A 6 27.86 0.19 -3.74
C GLN A 6 27.16 -0.02 -2.39
N LEU A 7 26.23 -0.98 -2.35
CA LEU A 7 25.55 -1.38 -1.13
C LEU A 7 26.58 -1.99 -0.17
N ASP A 8 26.47 -1.67 1.12
CA ASP A 8 27.34 -2.28 2.12
C ASP A 8 26.98 -3.76 2.34
N GLU A 9 27.93 -4.52 2.88
CA GLU A 9 27.81 -5.96 3.08
C GLU A 9 26.68 -6.35 4.06
N ALA A 10 26.32 -5.48 5.00
CA ALA A 10 25.20 -5.73 5.91
C ALA A 10 23.86 -5.58 5.18
N THR A 11 23.76 -4.59 4.28
CA THR A 11 22.61 -4.41 3.40
C THR A 11 22.46 -5.57 2.43
N ILE A 12 23.55 -6.03 1.80
CA ILE A 12 23.56 -7.23 0.92
C ILE A 12 23.08 -8.47 1.68
N ARG A 13 23.60 -8.72 2.89
CA ARG A 13 23.16 -9.83 3.74
C ARG A 13 21.68 -9.71 4.11
N SER A 14 21.22 -8.50 4.41
CA SER A 14 19.82 -8.24 4.73
C SER A 14 18.92 -8.53 3.54
N ILE A 15 19.30 -8.11 2.33
CA ILE A 15 18.55 -8.38 1.10
C ILE A 15 18.50 -9.90 0.87
N ASP A 16 19.65 -10.60 0.88
CA ASP A 16 19.67 -12.06 0.67
C ASP A 16 18.86 -12.82 1.73
N PHE A 17 18.89 -12.39 2.99
CA PHE A 17 18.10 -13.00 4.06
C PHE A 17 16.59 -12.82 3.86
N ASN A 18 16.16 -11.67 3.33
CA ASN A 18 14.76 -11.32 3.16
C ASN A 18 14.16 -11.76 1.80
N ARG A 19 14.95 -12.44 0.95
CA ARG A 19 14.49 -13.01 -0.31
C ARG A 19 13.22 -13.83 -0.14
N THR A 20 12.28 -13.63 -1.05
CA THR A 20 10.95 -14.25 -1.01
C THR A 20 11.02 -15.77 -0.95
N SER A 21 11.90 -16.38 -1.74
CA SER A 21 12.12 -17.82 -1.77
C SER A 21 12.55 -18.39 -0.40
N ARG A 22 13.42 -17.69 0.33
CA ARG A 22 13.85 -18.08 1.68
C ARG A 22 12.71 -17.98 2.68
N ARG A 23 11.96 -16.88 2.67
CA ARG A 23 10.79 -16.69 3.56
C ARG A 23 9.74 -17.76 3.32
N MET A 24 9.35 -17.99 2.06
CA MET A 24 8.38 -19.02 1.70
C MET A 24 8.81 -20.43 2.13
N LEU A 25 10.11 -20.76 2.04
CA LEU A 25 10.62 -22.04 2.54
C LEU A 25 10.58 -22.15 4.07
N GLN A 26 10.90 -21.07 4.79
CA GLN A 26 10.86 -21.03 6.25
C GLN A 26 9.42 -21.17 6.77
N ASP A 27 8.47 -20.52 6.10
CA ASP A 27 7.06 -20.50 6.48
C ASP A 27 6.26 -21.69 5.92
N MET A 28 6.92 -22.61 5.22
CA MET A 28 6.28 -23.75 4.56
C MET A 28 5.67 -24.72 5.60
N ARG A 29 4.34 -24.89 5.56
CA ARG A 29 3.59 -25.68 6.55
C ARG A 29 3.31 -27.12 6.11
N GLU A 30 3.50 -27.43 4.83
CA GLU A 30 3.30 -28.79 4.30
C GLU A 30 4.46 -29.21 3.38
N GLU A 31 4.43 -30.47 2.95
CA GLU A 31 5.44 -31.05 2.06
C GLU A 31 5.48 -30.36 0.69
N THR A 32 4.34 -29.90 0.19
CA THR A 32 4.19 -29.27 -1.13
C THR A 32 3.43 -27.96 -1.02
N TRP A 33 3.75 -27.01 -1.88
CA TRP A 33 3.02 -25.75 -2.00
C TRP A 33 2.57 -25.52 -3.44
N GLY A 34 1.55 -24.69 -3.64
CA GLY A 34 1.05 -24.35 -4.97
C GLY A 34 -0.45 -24.11 -4.98
N TRP A 35 -0.91 -23.51 -6.07
CA TRP A 35 -2.31 -23.13 -6.25
C TRP A 35 -3.22 -24.35 -6.41
N VAL A 36 -4.44 -24.23 -5.90
CA VAL A 36 -5.56 -25.10 -6.29
C VAL A 36 -6.16 -24.52 -7.57
N VAL A 37 -6.27 -25.33 -8.62
CA VAL A 37 -6.74 -24.92 -9.93
C VAL A 37 -8.01 -25.68 -10.27
N TYR A 38 -9.11 -24.96 -10.43
CA TYR A 38 -10.39 -25.50 -10.87
C TYR A 38 -10.48 -25.49 -12.39
N ARG A 39 -10.71 -26.65 -12.99
CA ARG A 39 -11.05 -26.74 -14.40
C ARG A 39 -12.55 -26.63 -14.58
N THR A 40 -13.02 -25.60 -15.28
CA THR A 40 -14.45 -25.43 -15.58
C THR A 40 -14.77 -25.55 -17.07
N ILE A 41 -13.76 -25.82 -17.91
CA ILE A 41 -13.94 -26.05 -19.34
C ILE A 41 -13.33 -27.38 -19.78
N TYR A 42 -14.15 -28.23 -20.40
CA TYR A 42 -13.75 -29.59 -20.80
C TYR A 42 -13.74 -29.82 -22.32
N ARG A 43 -13.84 -28.75 -23.11
CA ARG A 43 -13.91 -28.82 -24.59
C ARG A 43 -12.60 -29.28 -25.26
N SER A 44 -11.45 -29.04 -24.62
CA SER A 44 -10.14 -29.37 -25.20
C SER A 44 -9.10 -29.64 -24.11
N ASP A 45 -8.77 -30.91 -23.89
CA ASP A 45 -7.66 -31.29 -23.02
C ASP A 45 -6.33 -30.68 -23.49
N PRO A 46 -5.95 -30.70 -24.78
CA PRO A 46 -4.67 -30.13 -25.20
C PRO A 46 -4.55 -28.63 -24.90
N ALA A 47 -5.64 -27.87 -25.06
CA ALA A 47 -5.63 -26.43 -24.76
C ALA A 47 -5.48 -26.19 -23.25
N PHE A 48 -6.19 -26.97 -22.43
CA PHE A 48 -6.06 -26.89 -20.97
C PHE A 48 -4.64 -27.22 -20.50
N HIS A 49 -4.05 -28.32 -21.00
CA HIS A 49 -2.68 -28.70 -20.64
C HIS A 49 -1.66 -27.63 -21.03
N LYS A 50 -1.81 -27.04 -22.23
CA LYS A 50 -0.97 -25.92 -22.66
C LYS A 50 -1.11 -24.71 -21.71
N ALA A 51 -2.33 -24.37 -21.29
CA ALA A 51 -2.57 -23.29 -20.35
C ALA A 51 -1.93 -23.57 -18.97
N ILE A 52 -1.97 -24.81 -18.48
CA ILE A 52 -1.29 -25.23 -17.26
C ILE A 52 0.23 -25.15 -17.40
N GLU A 53 0.80 -25.53 -18.53
CA GLU A 53 2.25 -25.40 -18.80
C GLU A 53 2.69 -23.93 -18.76
N ILE A 54 1.93 -23.03 -19.40
CA ILE A 54 2.17 -21.59 -19.35
C ILE A 54 2.03 -21.05 -17.92
N LEU A 55 0.98 -21.41 -17.21
CA LEU A 55 0.79 -21.00 -15.81
C LEU A 55 1.99 -21.43 -14.95
N THR A 56 2.41 -22.69 -15.11
CA THR A 56 3.51 -23.29 -14.37
C THR A 56 4.85 -22.63 -14.68
N SER A 57 5.10 -22.27 -15.95
CA SER A 57 6.33 -21.57 -16.35
C SER A 57 6.40 -20.17 -15.76
N TRP A 58 5.28 -19.43 -15.73
CA TRP A 58 5.19 -18.11 -15.09
C TRP A 58 5.36 -18.18 -13.57
N ILE A 59 4.75 -19.16 -12.90
CA ILE A 59 4.98 -19.39 -11.47
C ILE A 59 6.46 -19.67 -11.21
N LYS A 60 7.09 -20.53 -12.02
CA LYS A 60 8.53 -20.80 -11.92
C LYS A 60 9.34 -19.52 -12.11
N ALA A 61 9.05 -18.72 -13.12
CA ALA A 61 9.75 -17.46 -13.32
C ALA A 61 9.65 -16.54 -12.10
N GLY A 62 8.46 -16.44 -11.48
CA GLY A 62 8.27 -15.69 -10.23
C GLY A 62 9.06 -16.26 -9.04
N VAL A 63 9.19 -17.59 -8.93
CA VAL A 63 10.02 -18.22 -7.88
C VAL A 63 11.48 -17.79 -8.00
N TYR A 64 12.00 -17.62 -9.21
CA TYR A 64 13.40 -17.26 -9.47
C TYR A 64 13.62 -15.75 -9.64
N GLU A 65 12.56 -14.93 -9.56
CA GLU A 65 12.65 -13.47 -9.76
C GLU A 65 13.55 -12.81 -8.71
N ASP A 66 13.52 -13.30 -7.45
CA ASP A 66 14.31 -12.74 -6.35
C ASP A 66 15.83 -13.00 -6.46
N LEU A 67 16.29 -13.77 -7.46
CA LEU A 67 17.70 -13.89 -7.81
C LEU A 67 18.22 -12.67 -8.56
N HIS A 68 17.32 -11.86 -9.09
CA HIS A 68 17.64 -10.65 -9.84
C HIS A 68 17.39 -9.38 -9.01
N GLU A 69 17.22 -9.53 -7.69
CA GLU A 69 17.00 -8.42 -6.78
C GLU A 69 18.25 -7.53 -6.65
N TYR A 70 18.03 -6.21 -6.63
CA TYR A 70 19.08 -5.21 -6.77
C TYR A 70 20.22 -5.38 -5.76
N GLY A 71 21.45 -5.47 -6.27
CA GLY A 71 22.66 -5.44 -5.44
C GLY A 71 23.22 -6.78 -5.02
N LEU A 72 22.54 -7.88 -5.32
CA LEU A 72 23.05 -9.22 -5.11
C LEU A 72 23.88 -9.67 -6.33
N GLU A 73 25.20 -9.70 -6.18
CA GLU A 73 26.07 -10.36 -7.16
C GLU A 73 26.05 -11.87 -6.91
N ASN A 74 25.52 -12.65 -7.86
CA ASN A 74 25.47 -14.12 -7.84
C ASN A 74 24.80 -14.70 -6.57
N PRO A 75 23.52 -14.39 -6.29
CA PRO A 75 22.82 -14.97 -5.16
C PRO A 75 22.72 -16.49 -5.25
N ASP A 76 22.73 -17.15 -4.10
CA ASP A 76 22.59 -18.61 -4.00
C ASP A 76 21.18 -19.04 -4.51
N PRO A 77 21.09 -19.86 -5.58
CA PRO A 77 19.82 -20.35 -6.11
C PRO A 77 19.23 -21.50 -5.31
N THR A 78 19.97 -22.08 -4.35
CA THR A 78 19.54 -23.25 -3.60
C THR A 78 18.16 -23.08 -2.94
N PRO A 79 17.80 -21.94 -2.33
CA PRO A 79 16.44 -21.73 -1.81
C PRO A 79 15.38 -21.77 -2.90
N ASN A 80 15.61 -21.20 -4.08
CA ASN A 80 14.68 -21.23 -5.21
C ASN A 80 14.50 -22.66 -5.71
N ASP A 81 15.60 -23.40 -5.85
CA ASP A 81 15.58 -24.79 -6.31
C ASP A 81 14.82 -25.69 -5.32
N GLN A 82 15.05 -25.51 -4.02
CA GLN A 82 14.32 -26.24 -2.97
C GLN A 82 12.84 -25.88 -2.93
N LEU A 83 12.51 -24.59 -3.08
CA LEU A 83 11.14 -24.12 -3.14
C LEU A 83 10.44 -24.73 -4.36
N TRP A 84 11.04 -24.59 -5.54
CA TRP A 84 10.50 -25.13 -6.78
C TRP A 84 10.34 -26.66 -6.75
N ALA A 85 11.28 -27.38 -6.16
CA ALA A 85 11.20 -28.84 -6.02
C ALA A 85 9.96 -29.31 -5.24
N ARG A 86 9.36 -28.43 -4.41
CA ARG A 86 8.14 -28.70 -3.64
C ARG A 86 6.89 -28.06 -4.25
N HIS A 87 7.01 -27.42 -5.42
CA HIS A 87 5.87 -26.83 -6.10
C HIS A 87 4.99 -27.90 -6.73
N GLN A 88 3.69 -27.86 -6.44
CA GLN A 88 2.69 -28.74 -7.04
C GLN A 88 1.34 -28.01 -7.14
N LEU A 89 0.80 -27.92 -8.36
CA LEU A 89 -0.57 -27.50 -8.58
C LEU A 89 -1.53 -28.62 -8.17
N THR A 90 -2.59 -28.28 -7.44
CA THR A 90 -3.68 -29.21 -7.15
C THR A 90 -4.81 -28.93 -8.14
N VAL A 91 -4.92 -29.74 -9.19
CA VAL A 91 -5.97 -29.56 -10.21
C VAL A 91 -7.22 -30.34 -9.79
N ILE A 92 -8.35 -29.65 -9.70
CA ILE A 92 -9.65 -30.25 -9.42
C ILE A 92 -10.43 -30.38 -10.72
N GLU A 93 -10.73 -31.62 -11.10
CA GLU A 93 -11.42 -31.98 -12.34
C GLU A 93 -12.64 -32.85 -12.01
N GLU A 94 -13.82 -32.25 -12.09
CA GLU A 94 -15.10 -32.93 -11.88
C GLU A 94 -16.09 -32.50 -12.97
N PRO A 95 -16.00 -33.06 -14.19
CA PRO A 95 -16.76 -32.58 -15.34
C PRO A 95 -18.28 -32.54 -15.12
N ALA A 96 -18.80 -33.46 -14.30
CA ALA A 96 -20.24 -33.55 -14.03
C ALA A 96 -20.79 -32.37 -13.22
N THR A 97 -19.96 -31.70 -12.43
CA THR A 97 -20.33 -30.62 -11.51
C THR A 97 -19.70 -29.29 -11.89
N LEU A 98 -18.55 -29.30 -12.56
CA LEU A 98 -17.73 -28.12 -12.84
C LEU A 98 -17.77 -27.64 -14.30
N ASP A 99 -18.26 -28.43 -15.26
CA ASP A 99 -18.31 -27.99 -16.68
C ASP A 99 -19.28 -26.79 -16.83
N GLY A 100 -18.72 -25.64 -17.20
CA GLY A 100 -19.43 -24.37 -17.29
C GLY A 100 -19.83 -23.75 -15.94
N ALA A 101 -19.23 -24.19 -14.82
CA ALA A 101 -19.54 -23.64 -13.50
C ALA A 101 -19.16 -22.15 -13.40
N SER A 102 -20.00 -21.36 -12.72
CA SER A 102 -19.73 -19.97 -12.38
C SER A 102 -18.67 -19.85 -11.29
N LEU A 103 -18.09 -18.65 -11.11
CA LEU A 103 -17.12 -18.40 -10.03
C LEU A 103 -17.73 -18.63 -8.64
N ASP A 104 -19.01 -18.29 -8.43
CA ASP A 104 -19.70 -18.57 -7.17
C ASP A 104 -19.89 -20.08 -6.92
N ALA A 105 -20.18 -20.86 -7.96
CA ALA A 105 -20.28 -22.31 -7.85
C ALA A 105 -18.92 -22.95 -7.54
N VAL A 106 -17.85 -22.44 -8.17
CA VAL A 106 -16.47 -22.84 -7.84
C VAL A 106 -16.11 -22.45 -6.41
N ARG A 107 -16.48 -21.25 -5.95
CA ARG A 107 -16.26 -20.81 -4.57
C ARG A 107 -16.91 -21.76 -3.59
N GLY A 108 -18.22 -22.04 -3.72
CA GLY A 108 -18.92 -22.93 -2.82
C GLY A 108 -18.36 -24.36 -2.82
N HIS A 109 -17.89 -24.85 -3.97
CA HIS A 109 -17.18 -26.13 -4.03
C HIS A 109 -15.83 -26.07 -3.31
N PHE A 110 -15.08 -24.99 -3.49
CA PHE A 110 -13.78 -24.78 -2.85
C PHE A 110 -13.90 -24.62 -1.33
N GLU A 111 -14.88 -23.87 -0.84
CA GLU A 111 -15.23 -23.77 0.59
C GLU A 111 -15.43 -25.17 1.18
N GLY A 112 -16.29 -25.99 0.56
CA GLY A 112 -16.51 -27.37 1.01
C GLY A 112 -15.26 -28.25 0.99
N TRP A 113 -14.39 -28.08 -0.01
CA TRP A 113 -13.09 -28.78 -0.09
C TRP A 113 -12.11 -28.33 1.01
N VAL A 114 -12.11 -27.05 1.38
CA VAL A 114 -11.30 -26.51 2.48
C VAL A 114 -11.82 -26.98 3.83
N GLU A 115 -13.14 -26.92 4.05
CA GLU A 115 -13.80 -27.39 5.27
C GLU A 115 -13.56 -28.89 5.51
N ALA A 116 -13.64 -29.71 4.45
CA ALA A 116 -13.39 -31.15 4.54
C ALA A 116 -11.97 -31.50 5.01
N GLN A 117 -11.03 -30.56 4.91
CA GLN A 117 -9.65 -30.73 5.37
C GLN A 117 -9.39 -30.13 6.76
N ASP A 118 -10.36 -29.40 7.34
CA ASP A 118 -10.21 -28.68 8.61
C ASP A 118 -8.99 -27.73 8.60
N LYS A 119 -8.77 -27.05 7.45
CA LYS A 119 -7.62 -26.14 7.24
C LYS A 119 -8.01 -24.72 6.81
N GLN A 120 -9.23 -24.29 7.14
CA GLN A 120 -9.65 -22.90 6.93
C GLN A 120 -8.62 -21.94 7.54
N ASP A 121 -8.14 -20.99 6.74
CA ASP A 121 -7.10 -20.01 7.07
C ASP A 121 -5.77 -20.59 7.60
N GLY A 122 -5.60 -21.91 7.50
CA GLY A 122 -4.42 -22.62 7.98
C GLY A 122 -3.21 -22.41 7.08
N TRP A 123 -3.42 -22.11 5.79
CA TRP A 123 -2.37 -21.83 4.82
C TRP A 123 -2.91 -21.20 3.52
N ASN A 124 -2.04 -20.58 2.73
CA ASN A 124 -2.36 -19.82 1.51
C ASN A 124 -3.12 -20.70 0.49
N LYS A 125 -2.77 -21.98 0.39
CA LYS A 125 -3.42 -23.00 -0.45
C LYS A 125 -4.93 -23.11 -0.20
N TYR A 126 -5.38 -22.81 1.02
CA TYR A 126 -6.77 -22.94 1.46
C TYR A 126 -7.52 -21.61 1.47
N ARG A 127 -6.84 -20.50 1.19
CA ARG A 127 -7.48 -19.17 1.15
C ARG A 127 -8.07 -18.87 -0.22
N ALA A 128 -7.43 -19.33 -1.29
CA ALA A 128 -7.87 -19.00 -2.64
C ALA A 128 -7.52 -20.08 -3.68
N CYS A 129 -8.34 -20.15 -4.72
CA CYS A 129 -8.12 -21.01 -5.88
C CYS A 129 -8.10 -20.20 -7.19
N LEU A 130 -7.47 -20.78 -8.21
CA LEU A 130 -7.46 -20.24 -9.57
C LEU A 130 -8.49 -20.98 -10.43
N VAL A 131 -9.15 -20.26 -11.35
CA VAL A 131 -10.17 -20.84 -12.24
C VAL A 131 -9.69 -20.85 -13.68
N MET A 132 -9.74 -22.02 -14.30
CA MET A 132 -9.47 -22.25 -15.72
C MET A 132 -10.80 -22.38 -16.46
N ASP A 133 -11.41 -21.22 -16.74
CA ASP A 133 -12.57 -21.10 -17.62
C ASP A 133 -12.17 -21.03 -19.10
N GLU A 134 -13.15 -20.98 -19.99
CA GLU A 134 -12.91 -20.91 -21.45
C GLU A 134 -12.05 -19.71 -21.84
N ALA A 135 -12.28 -18.54 -21.24
CA ALA A 135 -11.56 -17.32 -21.57
C ALA A 135 -10.11 -17.36 -21.07
N ALA A 136 -9.88 -17.90 -19.86
CA ALA A 136 -8.56 -18.10 -19.28
C ALA A 136 -7.74 -19.12 -20.10
N VAL A 137 -8.32 -20.26 -20.46
CA VAL A 137 -7.64 -21.28 -21.26
C VAL A 137 -7.25 -20.73 -22.64
N GLN A 138 -8.14 -19.99 -23.31
CA GLN A 138 -7.81 -19.37 -24.60
C GLN A 138 -6.70 -18.32 -24.45
N ARG A 139 -6.85 -17.40 -23.50
CA ARG A 139 -5.90 -16.30 -23.25
C ARG A 139 -4.51 -16.81 -22.90
N LEU A 140 -4.42 -17.82 -22.03
CA LEU A 140 -3.14 -18.44 -21.67
C LEU A 140 -2.58 -19.33 -22.78
N GLY A 141 -3.44 -19.93 -23.62
CA GLY A 141 -3.01 -20.67 -24.80
C GLY A 141 -2.32 -19.80 -25.85
N GLU A 142 -2.57 -18.49 -25.85
CA GLU A 142 -1.94 -17.49 -26.72
C GLU A 142 -0.81 -16.71 -26.03
N ALA A 143 -0.60 -16.91 -24.73
CA ALA A 143 0.41 -16.20 -23.96
C ALA A 143 1.83 -16.65 -24.31
N MET A 144 2.78 -15.71 -24.21
CA MET A 144 4.19 -16.03 -24.36
C MET A 144 4.72 -16.72 -23.10
N THR A 145 5.75 -17.53 -23.28
CA THR A 145 6.56 -18.04 -22.17
C THR A 145 7.35 -16.88 -21.51
N PRO A 146 7.78 -17.04 -20.25
CA PRO A 146 8.64 -16.05 -19.60
C PRO A 146 9.93 -15.75 -20.38
N GLU A 147 10.53 -16.76 -21.01
CA GLU A 147 11.73 -16.64 -21.82
C GLU A 147 11.48 -15.80 -23.07
N GLU A 148 10.45 -16.12 -23.85
CA GLU A 148 10.06 -15.37 -25.05
C GLU A 148 9.72 -13.91 -24.71
N HIS A 149 9.01 -13.69 -23.60
CA HIS A 149 8.71 -12.35 -23.11
C HIS A 149 9.99 -11.57 -22.79
N ARG A 150 10.94 -12.19 -22.09
CA ARG A 150 12.23 -11.56 -21.73
C ARG A 150 13.06 -11.21 -22.96
N GLU A 151 13.11 -12.08 -23.96
CA GLU A 151 13.83 -11.83 -25.21
C GLU A 151 13.24 -10.66 -26.00
N LYS A 152 11.91 -10.58 -26.06
CA LYS A 152 11.21 -9.59 -26.88
C LYS A 152 11.09 -8.23 -26.21
N HIS A 153 10.96 -8.19 -24.88
CA HIS A 153 10.60 -6.98 -24.14
C HIS A 153 11.64 -6.57 -23.08
N GLY A 154 12.67 -7.37 -22.85
CA GLY A 154 13.64 -7.17 -21.77
C GLY A 154 13.08 -7.53 -20.40
N GLU A 155 13.82 -7.20 -19.33
CA GLU A 155 13.46 -7.61 -17.96
C GLU A 155 12.28 -6.81 -17.35
N ARG A 156 11.78 -5.74 -17.99
CA ARG A 156 10.87 -4.77 -17.33
C ARG A 156 9.80 -4.13 -18.22
N CYS A 157 9.05 -4.93 -18.97
CA CYS A 157 7.89 -4.43 -19.71
C CYS A 157 6.58 -4.77 -18.98
N TYR A 158 5.95 -3.76 -18.39
CA TYR A 158 4.76 -3.92 -17.55
C TYR A 158 3.42 -3.75 -18.29
N THR A 159 3.45 -3.35 -19.57
CA THR A 159 2.24 -3.15 -20.39
C THR A 159 1.49 -4.45 -20.69
N GLU A 160 2.16 -5.61 -20.61
CA GLU A 160 1.57 -6.92 -20.89
C GLU A 160 1.04 -7.63 -19.63
N LEU A 161 1.29 -7.08 -18.43
CA LEU A 161 0.76 -7.60 -17.15
C LEU A 161 -0.76 -7.76 -17.15
N ARG A 162 -1.48 -6.95 -17.94
CA ARG A 162 -2.95 -6.95 -17.99
C ARG A 162 -3.53 -7.92 -19.04
N GLN A 163 -2.69 -8.51 -19.88
CA GLN A 163 -3.17 -9.31 -21.02
C GLN A 163 -3.32 -10.78 -20.67
N TRP A 164 -2.47 -11.32 -19.78
CA TRP A 164 -2.51 -12.73 -19.39
C TRP A 164 -2.87 -12.86 -17.93
N PHE A 165 -4.14 -13.19 -17.70
CA PHE A 165 -4.72 -13.31 -16.38
C PHE A 165 -5.74 -14.44 -16.33
N LEU A 166 -6.03 -14.87 -15.11
CA LEU A 166 -7.06 -15.84 -14.79
C LEU A 166 -7.77 -15.43 -13.49
N PRO A 167 -9.05 -15.81 -13.30
CA PRO A 167 -9.74 -15.53 -12.05
C PRO A 167 -9.07 -16.24 -10.87
N ALA A 168 -8.83 -15.49 -9.80
CA ALA A 168 -8.51 -16.00 -8.47
C ALA A 168 -9.74 -15.75 -7.58
N VAL A 169 -10.21 -16.78 -6.90
CA VAL A 169 -11.43 -16.78 -6.08
C VAL A 169 -11.02 -17.04 -4.64
N GLU A 170 -11.42 -16.15 -3.73
CA GLU A 170 -11.23 -16.32 -2.29
C GLU A 170 -12.34 -17.21 -1.71
N ALA A 171 -11.97 -18.14 -0.82
CA ALA A 171 -12.90 -19.08 -0.21
C ALA A 171 -13.87 -18.38 0.74
N PHE A 172 -13.35 -17.58 1.68
CA PHE A 172 -14.16 -16.95 2.73
C PHE A 172 -13.92 -15.44 2.74
N PRO A 173 -14.37 -14.71 1.70
CA PRO A 173 -14.17 -13.27 1.63
C PRO A 173 -14.98 -12.57 2.73
N GLU A 174 -14.35 -11.63 3.44
CA GLU A 174 -15.06 -10.71 4.33
C GLU A 174 -15.71 -9.61 3.50
N LEU A 175 -16.94 -9.84 3.06
CA LEU A 175 -17.70 -8.85 2.29
C LEU A 175 -18.35 -7.86 3.26
N GLU A 176 -17.80 -6.66 3.41
CA GLU A 176 -18.46 -5.60 4.18
C GLU A 176 -19.74 -5.12 3.46
N GLU A 177 -20.87 -5.12 4.17
CA GLU A 177 -22.14 -4.62 3.62
C GLU A 177 -22.06 -3.11 3.32
N GLY A 178 -21.83 -2.78 2.04
CA GLY A 178 -22.10 -1.45 1.48
C GLY A 178 -20.90 -0.54 1.23
N GLU A 179 -19.65 -1.01 1.34
CA GLU A 179 -18.45 -0.18 1.07
C GLU A 179 -17.54 -0.69 -0.07
N THR A 180 -17.59 -1.98 -0.43
CA THR A 180 -16.62 -2.59 -1.36
C THR A 180 -17.28 -3.17 -2.63
N ASP A 181 -16.77 -2.82 -3.82
CA ASP A 181 -17.14 -3.47 -5.10
C ASP A 181 -16.50 -4.88 -5.26
N PHE A 182 -15.81 -5.38 -4.23
CA PHE A 182 -15.13 -6.67 -4.27
C PHE A 182 -16.13 -7.82 -4.07
N GLU A 183 -16.25 -8.68 -5.10
CA GLU A 183 -17.19 -9.81 -5.10
C GLU A 183 -16.56 -11.10 -4.56
N GLY A 184 -15.41 -11.03 -3.87
CA GLY A 184 -14.69 -12.21 -3.39
C GLY A 184 -13.88 -12.93 -4.48
N TRP A 185 -13.58 -12.25 -5.58
CA TRP A 185 -12.72 -12.75 -6.65
C TRP A 185 -12.06 -11.60 -7.42
N MET A 186 -10.93 -11.86 -8.07
CA MET A 186 -10.22 -10.90 -8.91
C MET A 186 -9.57 -11.58 -10.11
N ASN A 187 -9.36 -10.84 -11.20
CA ASN A 187 -8.47 -11.29 -12.26
C ASN A 187 -7.01 -11.14 -11.81
N CYS A 188 -6.31 -12.26 -11.65
CA CYS A 188 -4.90 -12.28 -11.28
C CYS A 188 -4.04 -12.44 -12.55
N SER A 189 -3.07 -11.55 -12.74
CA SER A 189 -2.07 -11.70 -13.79
C SER A 189 -1.13 -12.87 -13.48
N VAL A 190 -0.70 -13.62 -14.50
CA VAL A 190 0.28 -14.71 -14.33
C VAL A 190 1.60 -14.22 -13.72
N PHE A 191 1.94 -12.95 -13.92
CA PHE A 191 3.11 -12.31 -13.32
C PHE A 191 2.97 -12.04 -11.82
N ASN A 192 1.75 -11.91 -11.31
CA ASN A 192 1.49 -11.55 -9.92
C ASN A 192 1.16 -12.77 -9.03
N LEU A 193 1.24 -13.99 -9.56
CA LEU A 193 0.85 -15.20 -8.83
C LEU A 193 1.68 -15.45 -7.58
N ILE A 194 3.00 -15.27 -7.64
CA ILE A 194 3.87 -15.43 -6.47
C ILE A 194 3.61 -14.33 -5.45
N ARG A 195 3.45 -13.08 -5.92
CA ARG A 195 3.17 -11.95 -5.04
C ARG A 195 1.83 -12.12 -4.31
N LEU A 196 0.77 -12.48 -5.04
CA LEU A 196 -0.54 -12.76 -4.45
C LEU A 196 -0.45 -13.91 -3.45
N TRP A 197 0.25 -15.00 -3.81
CA TRP A 197 0.47 -16.12 -2.90
C TRP A 197 1.09 -15.65 -1.58
N THR A 198 2.15 -14.84 -1.62
CA THR A 198 2.82 -14.35 -0.41
C THR A 198 1.94 -13.39 0.40
N SER A 199 1.20 -12.49 -0.25
CA SER A 199 0.29 -11.57 0.44
C SER A 199 -0.79 -12.32 1.24
N LEU A 200 -1.35 -13.40 0.67
CA LEU A 200 -2.32 -14.23 1.38
C LEU A 200 -1.70 -14.94 2.61
N GLY A 201 -0.39 -15.16 2.65
CA GLY A 201 0.29 -15.74 3.82
C GLY A 201 0.45 -14.79 5.00
N ASP A 202 0.55 -13.50 4.72
CA ASP A 202 0.72 -12.44 5.73
C ASP A 202 -0.61 -12.04 6.39
N GLY A 203 -1.70 -12.78 6.11
CA GLY A 203 -3.05 -12.48 6.61
C GLY A 203 -3.72 -11.32 5.88
N MET A 204 -3.15 -10.82 4.78
CA MET A 204 -3.77 -9.80 3.94
C MET A 204 -5.02 -10.36 3.27
N TYR A 205 -6.11 -9.58 3.22
CA TYR A 205 -7.31 -9.94 2.47
C TYR A 205 -7.04 -9.89 0.96
N MET A 206 -7.70 -10.75 0.18
CA MET A 206 -7.51 -10.72 -1.27
C MET A 206 -7.92 -9.37 -1.87
N GLU A 207 -8.88 -8.67 -1.28
CA GLU A 207 -9.25 -7.31 -1.68
C GLU A 207 -8.08 -6.33 -1.61
N ASP A 208 -7.36 -6.30 -0.48
CA ASP A 208 -6.18 -5.46 -0.30
C ASP A 208 -5.06 -5.86 -1.27
N ALA A 209 -4.89 -7.16 -1.50
CA ALA A 209 -3.94 -7.67 -2.48
C ALA A 209 -4.34 -7.30 -3.93
N SER A 210 -5.64 -7.29 -4.25
CA SER A 210 -6.19 -6.85 -5.54
C SER A 210 -5.86 -5.39 -5.77
N ASN A 211 -6.09 -4.55 -4.76
CA ASN A 211 -5.72 -3.14 -4.79
C ASN A 211 -4.20 -2.97 -4.94
N GLU A 212 -3.38 -3.77 -4.25
CA GLU A 212 -1.92 -3.76 -4.39
C GLU A 212 -1.38 -4.30 -5.72
N VAL A 213 -2.10 -5.21 -6.38
CA VAL A 213 -1.75 -5.74 -7.70
C VAL A 213 -2.15 -4.73 -8.79
N GLN A 214 -3.29 -4.06 -8.62
CA GLN A 214 -3.69 -2.92 -9.47
C GLN A 214 -2.75 -1.72 -9.24
N ASP A 215 -2.43 -1.39 -8.00
CA ASP A 215 -1.48 -0.35 -7.60
C ASP A 215 -0.01 -0.77 -7.77
N GLY A 216 0.25 -2.06 -7.98
CA GLY A 216 1.57 -2.62 -8.28
C GLY A 216 2.10 -2.15 -9.64
N SER A 217 1.18 -1.85 -10.57
CA SER A 217 1.47 -1.07 -11.79
C SER A 217 2.00 0.32 -11.44
N THR A 218 1.51 0.92 -10.36
CA THR A 218 1.90 2.25 -9.87
C THR A 218 3.23 2.19 -9.13
N LEU A 219 3.50 1.15 -8.31
CA LEU A 219 4.78 0.95 -7.61
C LEU A 219 5.95 0.61 -8.56
N ALA A 220 5.71 -0.18 -9.61
CA ALA A 220 6.71 -0.38 -10.67
C ALA A 220 6.97 0.91 -11.45
N LEU A 221 5.95 1.75 -11.67
CA LEU A 221 6.12 3.12 -12.15
C LEU A 221 6.88 3.97 -11.12
N TYR A 222 6.63 3.87 -9.81
CA TYR A 222 7.37 4.62 -8.78
C TYR A 222 8.88 4.34 -8.79
N PHE A 223 9.33 3.14 -9.16
CA PHE A 223 10.76 2.79 -9.22
C PHE A 223 11.42 2.99 -10.59
N THR A 224 10.67 3.07 -11.69
CA THR A 224 11.22 3.39 -13.04
C THR A 224 11.00 4.83 -13.49
N GLN A 225 10.09 5.56 -12.85
CA GLN A 225 9.83 6.99 -13.10
C GLN A 225 10.83 7.91 -12.37
N ALA A 226 11.82 7.34 -11.68
CA ALA A 226 13.03 8.03 -11.27
C ALA A 226 14.01 8.26 -12.45
N ASP A 227 13.81 7.58 -13.59
CA ASP A 227 14.66 7.67 -14.79
C ASP A 227 13.98 8.32 -16.01
N LEU A 228 12.74 8.82 -15.88
CA LEU A 228 12.05 9.55 -16.96
C LEU A 228 11.88 11.02 -16.61
N SER A 229 12.64 11.85 -17.34
CA SER A 229 12.58 13.31 -17.55
C SER A 229 11.98 14.19 -16.42
N PRO A 230 12.72 15.20 -15.91
CA PRO A 230 12.32 16.04 -14.76
C PRO A 230 11.10 16.97 -14.98
N ASP A 231 10.36 16.85 -16.07
CA ASP A 231 9.34 17.81 -16.48
C ASP A 231 7.88 17.40 -16.16
N VAL A 232 7.63 16.26 -15.50
CA VAL A 232 6.26 15.74 -15.27
C VAL A 232 5.93 15.44 -13.80
N PHE A 233 6.63 16.06 -12.84
CA PHE A 233 6.19 16.05 -11.45
C PHE A 233 5.67 17.44 -11.05
N PRO A 234 4.35 17.61 -10.78
CA PRO A 234 3.89 18.83 -10.16
C PRO A 234 4.54 18.92 -8.78
N VAL A 235 5.35 19.97 -8.57
CA VAL A 235 6.16 20.27 -7.38
C VAL A 235 5.36 20.04 -6.08
N ASP A 236 4.05 20.29 -6.12
CA ASP A 236 3.10 20.15 -5.03
C ASP A 236 2.99 18.71 -4.47
N THR A 237 3.20 17.68 -5.30
CA THR A 237 3.10 16.27 -4.86
C THR A 237 4.35 15.81 -4.11
N LEU A 238 5.50 16.41 -4.44
CA LEU A 238 6.80 16.08 -3.85
C LEU A 238 6.91 16.67 -2.43
N GLU A 239 6.39 17.86 -2.22
CA GLU A 239 6.36 18.55 -0.92
C GLU A 239 5.53 17.78 0.13
N LYS A 240 4.36 17.24 -0.25
CA LYS A 240 3.54 16.41 0.64
C LYS A 240 4.26 15.13 1.06
N ARG A 241 4.92 14.45 0.11
CA ARG A 241 5.65 13.20 0.37
C ARG A 241 6.82 13.43 1.32
N ALA A 242 7.54 14.54 1.14
CA ALA A 242 8.60 14.95 2.06
C ALA A 242 8.08 15.16 3.49
N GLY A 243 6.92 15.81 3.67
CA GLY A 243 6.34 16.05 4.99
C GLY A 243 5.95 14.77 5.75
N VAL A 244 5.35 13.80 5.07
CA VAL A 244 4.98 12.50 5.66
C VAL A 244 6.23 11.71 6.06
N ILE A 245 7.24 11.65 5.18
CA ILE A 245 8.50 10.94 5.43
C ILE A 245 9.27 11.59 6.60
N ILE A 246 9.36 12.93 6.61
CA ILE A 246 10.01 13.68 7.69
C ILE A 246 9.30 13.41 9.02
N TRP A 247 7.96 13.41 9.05
CA TRP A 247 7.21 13.12 10.27
C TRP A 247 7.44 11.69 10.79
N TYR A 248 7.30 10.67 9.93
CA TYR A 248 7.55 9.27 10.32
C TYR A 248 8.99 9.08 10.81
N PHE A 249 9.96 9.67 10.14
CA PHE A 249 11.36 9.63 10.54
C PHE A 249 11.57 10.26 11.92
N LEU A 250 11.00 11.44 12.18
CA LEU A 250 11.12 12.12 13.48
C LEU A 250 10.40 11.37 14.60
N CYS A 251 9.23 10.77 14.34
CA CYS A 251 8.53 9.90 15.29
C CYS A 251 9.34 8.64 15.62
N LEU A 252 9.92 8.00 14.60
CA LEU A 252 10.73 6.80 14.77
C LEU A 252 12.01 7.09 15.56
N VAL A 253 12.73 8.15 15.19
CA VAL A 253 13.95 8.60 15.88
C VAL A 253 13.65 8.94 17.34
N TYR A 254 12.55 9.65 17.63
CA TYR A 254 12.14 9.90 19.01
C TYR A 254 11.90 8.61 19.79
N ARG A 255 11.14 7.67 19.23
CA ARG A 255 10.78 6.42 19.93
C ARG A 255 12.00 5.54 20.20
N ILE A 256 12.91 5.41 19.23
CA ILE A 256 14.17 4.68 19.39
C ILE A 256 15.02 5.36 20.47
N LEU A 257 15.16 6.69 20.45
CA LEU A 257 15.99 7.36 21.46
C LEU A 257 15.34 7.41 22.84
N HIS A 258 14.00 7.43 22.93
CA HIS A 258 13.27 7.33 24.19
C HIS A 258 13.50 5.97 24.87
N THR A 259 13.57 4.87 24.12
CA THR A 259 13.90 3.55 24.69
C THR A 259 15.35 3.45 25.18
N PHE A 260 16.28 4.20 24.58
CA PHE A 260 17.70 4.20 24.98
C PHE A 260 18.06 5.24 26.06
N GLN A 261 17.43 6.42 26.09
CA GLN A 261 17.84 7.56 26.93
C GLN A 261 16.84 7.91 28.04
N GLY A 262 15.66 7.26 28.08
CA GLY A 262 14.66 7.52 29.12
C GLY A 262 14.17 8.98 29.15
N ASN A 263 14.01 9.54 30.36
CA ASN A 263 13.39 10.86 30.59
C ASN A 263 14.21 12.07 30.08
N ASP A 264 15.48 11.89 29.69
CA ASP A 264 16.33 12.97 29.15
C ASP A 264 16.02 13.31 27.67
N ALA A 265 15.13 12.54 27.02
CA ALA A 265 14.70 12.75 25.62
C ALA A 265 13.72 13.93 25.42
N GLY A 266 13.58 14.84 26.39
CA GLY A 266 12.61 15.94 26.36
C GLY A 266 12.77 16.90 25.16
N ASN A 267 14.00 17.13 24.69
CA ASN A 267 14.27 17.96 23.52
C ASN A 267 13.93 17.23 22.20
N LEU A 268 14.04 15.90 22.15
CA LEU A 268 13.68 15.08 20.99
C LEU A 268 12.16 14.98 20.80
N GLN A 269 11.38 15.01 21.88
CA GLN A 269 9.93 15.10 21.79
C GLN A 269 9.46 16.43 21.13
N LYS A 270 10.24 17.51 21.23
CA LYS A 270 9.93 18.75 20.49
C LYS A 270 10.07 18.57 18.98
N LEU A 271 10.99 17.71 18.53
CA LEU A 271 11.15 17.36 17.12
C LEU A 271 9.98 16.52 16.61
N GLU A 272 9.48 15.57 17.41
CA GLU A 272 8.24 14.82 17.10
C GLU A 272 7.05 15.77 16.88
N PHE A 273 6.86 16.72 17.80
CA PHE A 273 5.84 17.75 17.67
C PHE A 273 6.07 18.68 16.47
N GLY A 274 7.30 19.09 16.21
CA GLY A 274 7.66 19.86 15.02
C GLY A 274 7.34 19.12 13.73
N GLY A 275 7.63 17.81 13.67
CA GLY A 275 7.27 16.94 12.56
C GLY A 275 5.76 16.90 12.29
N ALA A 276 4.94 16.83 13.33
CA ALA A 276 3.48 16.86 13.19
C ALA A 276 2.97 18.22 12.65
N LEU A 277 3.58 19.34 13.04
CA LEU A 277 3.24 20.66 12.47
C LEU A 277 3.66 20.77 11.00
N ILE A 278 4.84 20.23 10.64
CA ILE A 278 5.30 20.14 9.24
C ILE A 278 4.34 19.29 8.41
N LEU A 279 3.83 18.18 8.96
CA LEU A 279 2.84 17.35 8.29
C LEU A 279 1.55 18.12 7.98
N ILE A 280 1.00 18.87 8.95
CA ILE A 280 -0.19 19.70 8.74
C ILE A 280 0.08 20.76 7.65
N TRP A 281 1.25 21.39 7.69
CA TRP A 281 1.66 22.39 6.71
C TRP A 281 1.72 21.81 5.28
N THR A 282 2.52 20.75 5.10
CA THR A 282 2.73 20.09 3.81
C THR A 282 1.50 19.38 3.27
N ALA A 283 0.55 18.95 4.12
CA ALA A 283 -0.73 18.42 3.69
C ALA A 283 -1.68 19.49 3.16
N THR A 284 -1.53 20.75 3.60
CA THR A 284 -2.42 21.85 3.21
C THR A 284 -2.04 22.46 1.86
N ILE A 285 -0.74 22.50 1.52
CA ILE A 285 -0.24 23.12 0.29
C ILE A 285 -0.91 22.57 -0.99
N PRO A 286 -0.92 21.23 -1.24
CA PRO A 286 -1.46 20.72 -2.49
C PRO A 286 -2.97 20.94 -2.61
N SER A 287 -3.67 20.93 -1.47
CA SER A 287 -5.11 21.13 -1.43
C SER A 287 -5.47 22.58 -1.73
N ALA A 288 -4.76 23.55 -1.15
CA ALA A 288 -4.90 24.96 -1.48
C ALA A 288 -4.53 25.26 -2.94
N VAL A 289 -3.48 24.61 -3.46
CA VAL A 289 -3.07 24.74 -4.87
C VAL A 289 -4.17 24.26 -5.82
N LEU A 290 -4.69 23.05 -5.59
CA LEU A 290 -5.69 22.44 -6.47
C LEU A 290 -7.07 23.14 -6.36
N LEU A 291 -7.49 23.50 -5.15
CA LEU A 291 -8.80 24.16 -4.92
C LEU A 291 -8.87 25.57 -5.51
N LEU A 292 -7.75 26.28 -5.57
CA LEU A 292 -7.67 27.67 -6.02
C LEU A 292 -6.96 27.84 -7.37
N ARG A 293 -6.83 26.76 -8.14
CA ARG A 293 -6.14 26.76 -9.45
C ARG A 293 -6.60 27.87 -10.40
N ASN A 294 -7.90 28.19 -10.36
CA ASN A 294 -8.51 29.20 -11.23
C ASN A 294 -8.38 30.64 -10.69
N GLN A 295 -7.76 30.83 -9.52
CA GLN A 295 -7.63 32.12 -8.84
C GLN A 295 -6.20 32.30 -8.28
N PRO A 296 -5.19 32.50 -9.14
CA PRO A 296 -3.78 32.44 -8.75
C PRO A 296 -3.38 33.50 -7.70
N SER A 297 -4.01 34.68 -7.72
CA SER A 297 -3.77 35.72 -6.71
C SER A 297 -4.26 35.32 -5.32
N LEU A 298 -5.41 34.64 -5.25
CA LEU A 298 -5.95 34.13 -3.98
C LEU A 298 -5.16 32.92 -3.50
N GLN A 299 -4.82 32.01 -4.42
CA GLN A 299 -3.94 30.86 -4.17
C GLN A 299 -2.62 31.31 -3.51
N LEU A 300 -1.91 32.27 -4.12
CA LEU A 300 -0.67 32.82 -3.57
C LEU A 300 -0.88 33.50 -2.21
N GLY A 301 -1.98 34.25 -2.06
CA GLY A 301 -2.35 34.90 -0.80
C GLY A 301 -2.56 33.90 0.35
N TYR A 302 -3.31 32.81 0.11
CA TYR A 302 -3.53 31.78 1.12
C TYR A 302 -2.26 30.98 1.43
N LEU A 303 -1.50 30.58 0.41
CA LEU A 303 -0.25 29.83 0.60
C LEU A 303 0.77 30.64 1.40
N SER A 304 0.95 31.92 1.08
CA SER A 304 1.88 32.80 1.78
C SER A 304 1.44 33.05 3.23
N ALA A 305 0.18 33.42 3.46
CA ALA A 305 -0.34 33.66 4.80
C ALA A 305 -0.26 32.40 5.69
N PHE A 306 -0.68 31.25 5.17
CA PHE A 306 -0.63 29.99 5.90
C PHE A 306 0.81 29.54 6.17
N THR A 307 1.71 29.68 5.20
CA THR A 307 3.13 29.33 5.39
C THR A 307 3.80 30.23 6.43
N ILE A 308 3.51 31.54 6.43
CA ILE A 308 4.03 32.45 7.46
C ILE A 308 3.56 32.02 8.86
N VAL A 309 2.28 31.68 9.01
CA VAL A 309 1.73 31.23 10.31
C VAL A 309 2.31 29.86 10.71
N ALA A 310 2.41 28.91 9.79
CA ALA A 310 2.94 27.58 10.05
C ALA A 310 4.43 27.61 10.42
N VAL A 311 5.25 28.33 9.65
CA VAL A 311 6.67 28.49 9.92
C VAL A 311 6.91 29.30 11.19
N GLY A 312 6.14 30.39 11.41
CA GLY A 312 6.21 31.16 12.65
C GLY A 312 5.92 30.30 13.87
N THR A 313 4.84 29.50 13.81
CA THR A 313 4.48 28.55 14.87
C THR A 313 5.58 27.50 15.08
N LEU A 314 6.19 26.99 14.01
CA LEU A 314 7.28 26.01 14.07
C LEU A 314 8.54 26.60 14.70
N VAL A 315 8.93 27.83 14.33
CA VAL A 315 10.09 28.55 14.88
C VAL A 315 9.86 28.86 16.37
N ASP A 316 8.69 29.38 16.72
CA ASP A 316 8.32 29.64 18.11
C ASP A 316 8.40 28.36 18.95
N PHE A 317 7.98 27.24 18.37
CA PHE A 317 7.95 25.95 19.02
C PHE A 317 9.34 25.30 19.18
N LEU A 318 10.15 25.30 18.12
CA LEU A 318 11.45 24.63 18.08
C LEU A 318 12.58 25.48 18.67
N VAL A 319 12.55 26.80 18.48
CA VAL A 319 13.66 27.70 18.83
C VAL A 319 13.41 28.41 20.16
N TRP A 320 12.20 28.93 20.37
CA TRP A 320 11.88 29.78 21.53
C TRP A 320 11.22 29.04 22.70
N GLY A 321 10.72 27.81 22.49
CA GLY A 321 10.11 27.00 23.53
C GLY A 321 11.10 26.62 24.65
N SER A 322 11.04 27.31 25.78
CA SER A 322 12.01 27.19 26.88
C SER A 322 11.88 25.92 27.74
N SER A 323 10.75 25.19 27.69
CA SER A 323 10.61 23.89 28.37
C SER A 323 9.67 22.91 27.65
N ILE A 324 9.95 21.60 27.75
CA ILE A 324 9.09 20.54 27.19
C ILE A 324 7.69 20.53 27.82
N HIS A 325 7.56 20.97 29.07
CA HIS A 325 6.27 21.06 29.77
C HIS A 325 5.37 22.12 29.14
N ALA A 326 5.92 23.29 28.82
CA ALA A 326 5.21 24.34 28.09
C ALA A 326 4.87 23.87 26.66
N SER A 327 5.82 23.26 25.95
CA SER A 327 5.59 22.72 24.60
C SER A 327 4.45 21.70 24.55
N ARG A 328 4.33 20.82 25.55
CA ARG A 328 3.23 19.84 25.63
C ARG A 328 1.84 20.45 25.81
N TYR A 329 1.76 21.65 26.41
CA TYR A 329 0.51 22.39 26.53
C TYR A 329 0.18 23.16 25.27
N ILE A 330 1.18 23.81 24.66
CA ILE A 330 1.01 24.68 23.49
C ILE A 330 0.77 23.88 22.20
N PHE A 331 1.42 22.72 22.06
CA PHE A 331 1.36 21.88 20.86
C PHE A 331 -0.07 21.54 20.38
N PRO A 332 -0.98 20.99 21.20
CA PRO A 332 -2.33 20.70 20.73
C PRO A 332 -3.08 21.96 20.26
N TYR A 333 -2.87 23.12 20.90
CA TYR A 333 -3.46 24.38 20.44
C TYR A 333 -2.91 24.80 19.07
N ALA A 334 -1.60 24.61 18.85
CA ALA A 334 -0.98 24.87 17.55
C ALA A 334 -1.55 23.95 16.47
N CYS A 335 -1.70 22.66 16.75
CA CYS A 335 -2.32 21.71 15.82
C CYS A 335 -3.77 22.05 15.50
N VAL A 336 -4.59 22.37 16.50
CA VAL A 336 -5.99 22.78 16.30
C VAL A 336 -6.05 24.08 15.50
N SER A 337 -5.23 25.07 15.85
CA SER A 337 -5.22 26.37 15.16
C SER A 337 -4.82 26.22 13.70
N LEU A 338 -3.73 25.51 13.40
CA LEU A 338 -3.29 25.26 12.02
C LEU A 338 -4.28 24.37 11.26
N GLY A 339 -4.87 23.37 11.90
CA GLY A 339 -5.92 22.54 11.31
C GLY A 339 -7.14 23.37 10.92
N LEU A 340 -7.62 24.25 11.80
CA LEU A 340 -8.73 25.16 11.50
C LEU A 340 -8.38 26.19 10.43
N LEU A 341 -7.19 26.78 10.47
CA LEU A 341 -6.72 27.71 9.44
C LEU A 341 -6.60 27.03 8.07
N SER A 342 -6.23 25.75 8.05
CA SER A 342 -6.14 24.97 6.81
C SER A 342 -7.49 24.81 6.12
N LEU A 343 -8.62 24.91 6.84
CA LEU A 343 -9.97 24.80 6.27
C LEU A 343 -10.37 26.02 5.43
N ILE A 344 -9.70 27.17 5.57
CA ILE A 344 -10.13 28.42 4.94
C ILE A 344 -10.22 28.31 3.41
N PRO A 345 -9.23 27.75 2.68
CA PRO A 345 -9.33 27.52 1.24
C PRO A 345 -10.52 26.61 0.86
N SER A 346 -10.83 25.60 1.67
CA SER A 346 -11.97 24.70 1.42
C SER A 346 -13.31 25.38 1.65
N ILE A 347 -13.44 26.15 2.73
CA ILE A 347 -14.64 26.96 2.99
C ILE A 347 -14.84 27.95 1.83
N HIS A 348 -13.78 28.63 1.41
CA HIS A 348 -13.83 29.56 0.29
C HIS A 348 -14.29 28.87 -1.01
N ALA A 349 -13.71 27.71 -1.33
CA ALA A 349 -14.09 26.92 -2.50
C ALA A 349 -15.56 26.45 -2.44
N LEU A 350 -16.05 26.06 -1.27
CA LEU A 350 -17.45 25.63 -1.07
C LEU A 350 -18.45 26.79 -1.11
N THR A 351 -18.03 28.00 -0.74
CA THR A 351 -18.87 29.21 -0.85
C THR A 351 -18.90 29.83 -2.25
N GLY A 352 -18.06 29.34 -3.17
CA GLY A 352 -18.08 29.75 -4.57
C GLY A 352 -19.34 29.27 -5.28
N THR A 353 -19.78 30.01 -6.31
CA THR A 353 -20.95 29.67 -7.13
C THR A 353 -20.63 28.50 -8.07
N PHE A 354 -20.42 27.30 -7.53
CA PHE A 354 -20.27 26.07 -8.29
C PHE A 354 -21.58 25.27 -8.26
N GLU A 355 -21.97 24.68 -9.41
CA GLU A 355 -23.18 23.85 -9.52
C GLU A 355 -23.08 22.54 -8.70
N SER A 356 -21.87 22.15 -8.29
CA SER A 356 -21.62 21.06 -7.35
C SER A 356 -20.36 21.35 -6.51
N PRO A 357 -20.33 20.97 -5.22
CA PRO A 357 -19.18 21.21 -4.37
C PRO A 357 -17.98 20.35 -4.83
N PRO A 358 -16.78 20.92 -4.95
CA PRO A 358 -15.60 20.16 -5.37
C PRO A 358 -15.32 19.05 -4.35
N SER A 359 -15.32 17.79 -4.81
CA SER A 359 -15.08 16.60 -3.98
C SER A 359 -13.82 16.73 -3.12
N LEU A 360 -12.77 17.34 -3.68
CA LEU A 360 -11.52 17.62 -2.99
C LEU A 360 -11.70 18.50 -1.73
N ALA A 361 -12.58 19.50 -1.76
CA ALA A 361 -12.83 20.38 -0.62
C ALA A 361 -13.55 19.65 0.51
N ILE A 362 -14.49 18.75 0.18
CA ILE A 362 -15.20 17.92 1.15
C ILE A 362 -14.24 16.94 1.81
N HIS A 363 -13.43 16.25 1.02
CA HIS A 363 -12.46 15.27 1.55
C HIS A 363 -11.37 15.92 2.39
N PHE A 364 -10.80 17.05 1.94
CA PHE A 364 -9.82 17.79 2.73
C PHE A 364 -10.45 18.38 3.99
N GLY A 365 -11.68 18.91 3.89
CA GLY A 365 -12.43 19.40 5.06
C GLY A 365 -12.62 18.31 6.12
N ARG A 366 -12.96 17.09 5.69
CA ARG A 366 -13.08 15.92 6.57
C ARG A 366 -11.75 15.58 7.26
N VAL A 367 -10.64 15.59 6.51
CA VAL A 367 -9.28 15.32 7.00
C VAL A 367 -8.83 16.35 8.03
N ALA A 368 -8.98 17.64 7.72
CA ALA A 368 -8.61 18.71 8.65
C ALA A 368 -9.49 18.70 9.92
N THR A 369 -10.78 18.33 9.80
CA THR A 369 -11.67 18.15 10.95
C THR A 369 -11.23 17.00 11.85
N TRP A 370 -10.94 15.82 11.28
CA TRP A 370 -10.46 14.67 12.05
C TRP A 370 -9.14 14.97 12.76
N ASN A 371 -8.19 15.60 12.07
CA ASN A 371 -6.91 15.99 12.67
C ASN A 371 -7.11 16.99 13.82
N SER A 372 -8.04 17.94 13.67
CA SER A 372 -8.38 18.90 14.73
C SER A 372 -9.05 18.22 15.93
N LEU A 373 -9.92 17.23 15.69
CA LEU A 373 -10.54 16.41 16.73
C LEU A 373 -9.50 15.54 17.46
N GLY A 374 -8.56 14.94 16.73
CA GLY A 374 -7.45 14.18 17.31
C GLY A 374 -6.57 15.05 18.21
N ALA A 375 -6.25 16.27 17.77
CA ALA A 375 -5.49 17.23 18.57
C ALA A 375 -6.27 17.71 19.81
N ALA A 376 -7.59 17.93 19.68
CA ALA A 376 -8.46 18.26 20.80
C ALA A 376 -8.59 17.09 21.80
N PHE A 377 -8.62 15.85 21.30
CA PHE A 377 -8.60 14.65 22.14
C PHE A 377 -7.30 14.57 22.95
N TYR A 378 -6.16 14.86 22.32
CA TYR A 378 -4.87 14.96 23.02
C TYR A 378 -4.83 16.11 24.03
N LEU A 379 -5.47 17.26 23.74
CA LEU A 379 -5.58 18.38 24.67
C LEU A 379 -6.36 18.01 25.93
N LEU A 380 -7.49 17.33 25.76
CA LEU A 380 -8.40 17.00 26.85
C LEU A 380 -7.89 15.86 27.73
N ARG A 381 -6.99 15.01 27.20
CA ARG A 381 -6.41 13.85 27.89
C ARG A 381 -7.44 13.00 28.63
N PRO A 382 -8.58 12.65 28.00
CA PRO A 382 -9.67 11.97 28.71
C PRO A 382 -9.23 10.63 29.28
N LEU A 383 -8.37 9.90 28.56
CA LEU A 383 -7.92 8.57 28.95
C LEU A 383 -6.90 8.61 30.09
N GLU A 384 -6.00 9.60 30.08
CA GLU A 384 -5.06 9.82 31.19
C GLU A 384 -5.80 10.32 32.45
N ARG A 385 -6.88 11.10 32.31
CA ARG A 385 -7.71 11.57 33.44
C ARG A 385 -8.48 10.45 34.13
N VAL A 386 -8.81 9.38 33.41
CA VAL A 386 -9.51 8.20 33.95
C VAL A 386 -8.54 7.26 34.68
N GLY A 387 -7.22 7.47 34.58
CA GLY A 387 -6.21 6.70 35.29
C GLY A 387 -6.07 5.25 34.81
N ALA A 388 -6.55 4.95 33.60
CA ALA A 388 -6.64 3.59 33.07
C ALA A 388 -5.26 2.94 32.82
N VAL A 389 -4.21 3.74 32.59
CA VAL A 389 -2.86 3.22 32.34
C VAL A 389 -1.82 4.18 32.93
N ASN A 390 -1.12 3.75 33.98
CA ASN A 390 0.00 4.50 34.51
C ASN A 390 1.19 4.42 33.52
N ASP A 391 1.87 5.55 33.33
CA ASP A 391 3.03 5.74 32.44
C ASP A 391 2.79 5.71 30.91
N TRP A 392 1.57 5.37 30.46
CA TRP A 392 1.18 5.48 29.05
C TRP A 392 0.51 6.81 28.70
N ARG A 393 0.65 7.25 27.44
CA ARG A 393 0.01 8.47 26.89
C ARG A 393 -1.00 8.14 25.79
N PRO A 394 -2.07 7.41 26.10
CA PRO A 394 -3.02 6.92 25.11
C PRO A 394 -3.61 8.02 24.23
N SER A 395 -3.90 9.22 24.77
CA SER A 395 -4.46 10.30 23.96
C SER A 395 -3.45 10.87 22.95
N LEU A 396 -2.14 10.78 23.22
CA LEU A 396 -1.11 11.13 22.24
C LEU A 396 -1.08 10.10 21.10
N TYR A 397 -1.18 8.81 21.42
CA TYR A 397 -1.18 7.75 20.41
C TYR A 397 -2.42 7.79 19.52
N VAL A 398 -3.60 8.04 20.09
CA VAL A 398 -4.84 8.23 19.34
C VAL A 398 -4.70 9.40 18.36
N MET A 399 -4.12 10.52 18.78
CA MET A 399 -3.85 11.65 17.89
C MET A 399 -2.91 11.26 16.73
N HIS A 400 -1.84 10.51 16.99
CA HIS A 400 -0.94 10.04 15.94
C HIS A 400 -1.63 9.08 14.97
N LEU A 401 -2.46 8.17 15.47
CA LEU A 401 -3.23 7.24 14.66
C LEU A 401 -4.19 8.00 13.72
N VAL A 402 -4.91 8.99 14.26
CA VAL A 402 -5.80 9.85 13.48
C VAL A 402 -5.01 10.63 12.42
N LEU A 403 -3.83 11.16 12.75
CA LEU A 403 -2.95 11.87 11.80
C LEU A 403 -2.44 10.94 10.68
N ALA A 404 -1.98 9.73 11.03
CA ALA A 404 -1.48 8.75 10.07
C ALA A 404 -2.58 8.29 9.11
N TYR A 405 -3.71 7.88 9.67
CA TYR A 405 -4.88 7.45 8.90
C TYR A 405 -5.34 8.57 7.96
N SER A 406 -5.50 9.79 8.48
CA SER A 406 -5.92 10.94 7.69
C SER A 406 -4.92 11.28 6.59
N ALA A 407 -3.61 11.17 6.83
CA ALA A 407 -2.60 11.40 5.81
C ALA A 407 -2.66 10.39 4.65
N VAL A 408 -2.87 9.10 4.97
CA VAL A 408 -3.01 8.00 4.00
C VAL A 408 -4.30 8.13 3.19
N SER A 409 -5.44 8.32 3.86
CA SER A 409 -6.72 8.53 3.17
C SER A 409 -6.64 9.76 2.27
N TYR A 410 -5.96 10.81 2.72
CA TYR A 410 -5.82 12.04 1.95
C TYR A 410 -4.86 11.92 0.76
N SER A 411 -3.83 11.06 0.81
CA SER A 411 -2.94 10.83 -0.35
C SER A 411 -3.65 10.19 -1.52
N ARG A 412 -4.58 9.27 -1.27
CA ARG A 412 -5.40 8.65 -2.32
C ARG A 412 -6.23 9.71 -3.06
N VAL A 413 -6.89 10.60 -2.32
CA VAL A 413 -7.76 11.64 -2.90
C VAL A 413 -7.00 12.68 -3.73
N ILE A 414 -5.84 13.15 -3.26
CA ILE A 414 -4.99 14.05 -4.07
C ILE A 414 -4.58 13.35 -5.37
N LEU A 415 -4.13 12.10 -5.28
CA LEU A 415 -3.61 11.38 -6.44
C LEU A 415 -4.70 11.24 -7.52
N HIS A 416 -5.92 10.84 -7.14
CA HIS A 416 -7.05 10.80 -8.06
C HIS A 416 -7.38 12.18 -8.66
N SER A 417 -7.31 13.24 -7.85
CA SER A 417 -7.60 14.60 -8.33
C SER A 417 -6.55 15.06 -9.35
N VAL A 418 -5.26 14.84 -9.07
CA VAL A 418 -4.15 15.21 -9.97
C VAL A 418 -4.22 14.41 -11.27
N LEU A 419 -4.47 13.10 -11.20
CA LEU A 419 -4.60 12.24 -12.38
C LEU A 419 -5.83 12.62 -13.22
N GLY A 420 -6.95 12.96 -12.58
CA GLY A 420 -8.16 13.43 -13.26
C GLY A 420 -8.01 14.78 -13.96
N TYR A 421 -7.01 15.58 -13.61
CA TYR A 421 -6.67 16.83 -14.31
C TYR A 421 -5.59 16.67 -15.40
N ALA A 422 -4.91 15.53 -15.44
CA ALA A 422 -3.87 15.23 -16.42
C ALA A 422 -4.39 14.46 -17.66
N ALA A 423 -5.58 13.86 -17.55
CA ALA A 423 -6.40 13.37 -18.67
C ALA A 423 -7.25 14.51 -19.25
#